data_AF-X0U4F1-F1
#
_entry.id   AF-X0U4F1-F1
#
_cell.length_a   1.000
_cell.length_b   1.000
_cell.length_c   1.000
_cell.angle_alpha   90.00
_cell.angle_beta   90.00
_cell.angle_gamma   90.00
#
_symmetry.space_group_name_H-M   'P 1'
#
loop_
_entity.id
_entity.type
_entity.pdbx_description
1 polymer ?
#
loop_
_entity_poly.entity_id
_entity_poly.type
_entity_poly.pdbx_seq_one_letter_code
_entity_poly.pdbx_strand_id
1 'polypeptide(L)' 'MGKIVFNSNSEPTLGVELELGLVDGDSLGLASQINQVLAKLPTSGGDDDCFKPELLQSFIEVNTGICRTVG' A
#
# COMPACT_ATOMS: atom_id res chain seq x y z
N MET A 1 1.43 -1.97 26.84
CA MET A 1 0.90 -2.59 25.60
C MET A 1 -0.15 -3.61 26.02
N GLY A 2 -1.41 -3.45 25.60
CA GLY A 2 -2.47 -4.41 25.91
C GLY A 2 -2.35 -5.68 25.07
N LYS A 3 -2.96 -6.79 25.53
CA LYS A 3 -3.04 -8.02 24.74
C LYS A 3 -3.98 -7.77 23.55
N ILE A 4 -3.48 -8.00 22.33
CA ILE A 4 -4.32 -7.97 21.13
C ILE A 4 -5.24 -9.18 21.16
N VAL A 5 -6.55 -8.95 21.01
CA VAL A 5 -7.55 -10.01 20.87
C VAL A 5 -7.62 -10.43 19.41
N PHE A 6 -7.60 -11.73 19.17
CA PHE A 6 -7.73 -12.26 17.81
C PHE A 6 -9.10 -11.87 17.21
N ASN A 7 -9.08 -11.22 16.05
CA ASN A 7 -10.29 -10.88 15.31
C ASN A 7 -10.58 -11.98 14.28
N SER A 8 -11.55 -12.84 14.58
CA SER A 8 -11.91 -13.97 13.70
C SER A 8 -12.76 -13.50 12.51
N ASN A 9 -12.52 -14.11 11.34
CA ASN A 9 -13.41 -13.99 10.18
C ASN A 9 -14.35 -15.19 10.11
N SER A 10 -15.59 -14.97 9.65
CA SER A 10 -16.58 -16.04 9.44
C SER A 10 -16.29 -16.89 8.20
N GLU A 11 -15.47 -16.38 7.28
CA GLU A 11 -15.12 -16.99 6.01
C GLU A 11 -13.67 -16.63 5.63
N PRO A 12 -13.01 -17.44 4.77
CA PRO A 12 -11.71 -17.07 4.22
C PRO A 12 -11.79 -15.77 3.44
N THR A 13 -10.82 -14.88 3.69
CA THR A 13 -10.67 -13.60 3.00
C THR A 13 -9.19 -13.39 2.67
N LEU A 14 -8.92 -12.45 1.78
CA LEU A 14 -7.58 -12.08 1.34
C LEU A 14 -7.44 -10.56 1.35
N GLY A 15 -6.33 -10.06 1.87
CA GLY A 15 -5.80 -8.73 1.59
C GLY A 15 -4.45 -8.89 0.90
N VAL A 16 -4.15 -8.04 -0.07
CA VAL A 16 -2.88 -8.05 -0.82
C VAL A 16 -2.20 -6.70 -0.62
N GLU A 17 -0.91 -6.77 -0.34
CA GLU A 17 -0.01 -5.60 -0.22
C GLU A 17 1.09 -5.74 -1.28
N LEU A 18 1.34 -4.67 -2.02
CA LEU A 18 2.35 -4.61 -3.07
C LEU A 18 3.30 -3.44 -2.83
N GLU A 19 4.57 -3.76 -2.61
CA GLU A 19 5.64 -2.77 -2.52
C GLU A 19 6.28 -2.54 -3.89
N LEU A 20 6.26 -1.30 -4.35
CA LEU A 20 6.77 -0.90 -5.66
C LEU A 20 7.90 0.11 -5.50
N GLY A 21 9.05 -0.20 -6.12
CA GLY A 21 10.18 0.70 -6.21
C GLY A 21 9.91 1.85 -7.18
N LEU A 22 10.08 3.08 -6.69
CA LEU A 22 10.04 4.30 -7.48
C LEU A 22 11.38 4.49 -8.17
N VAL A 23 11.36 4.56 -9.50
CA VAL A 23 12.55 4.78 -10.31
C VAL A 23 12.49 6.11 -11.03
N ASP A 24 13.65 6.72 -11.20
CA ASP A 24 13.83 7.88 -12.07
C ASP A 24 13.73 7.44 -13.55
N GLY A 25 13.01 8.21 -14.36
CA GLY A 25 12.67 7.82 -15.73
C GLY A 25 13.86 7.82 -16.70
N ASP A 26 14.89 8.60 -16.41
CA ASP A 26 16.08 8.73 -17.27
C ASP A 26 17.19 7.78 -16.82
N SER A 27 17.51 7.75 -15.53
CA SER A 27 18.62 6.97 -14.98
C SER A 27 18.24 5.53 -14.60
N LEU A 28 16.95 5.23 -14.45
CA LEU A 28 16.41 3.97 -13.92
C LEU A 28 16.91 3.61 -12.51
N GLY A 29 17.55 4.56 -11.82
CA GLY A 29 17.92 4.42 -10.42
C GLY A 29 16.73 4.61 -9.49
N LEU A 30 16.81 4.06 -8.28
CA LEU A 30 15.79 4.31 -7.24
C LEU A 30 15.74 5.80 -6.89
N ALA A 31 14.53 6.33 -6.80
CA ALA A 31 14.27 7.75 -6.57
C ALA A 31 13.48 7.95 -5.28
N SER A 32 14.05 8.72 -4.34
CA SER A 32 13.40 9.06 -3.06
C SER A 32 12.31 10.13 -3.24
N GLN A 33 11.20 9.77 -3.88
CA GLN A 33 10.16 10.70 -4.33
C GLN A 33 8.75 10.41 -3.79
N ILE A 34 8.62 9.56 -2.76
CA ILE A 34 7.31 9.08 -2.28
C ILE A 34 6.30 10.20 -1.99
N ASN A 35 6.70 11.28 -1.32
CA ASN A 35 5.80 12.40 -1.00
C ASN A 35 5.22 13.08 -2.25
N GLN A 36 6.03 13.20 -3.31
CA GLN A 36 5.60 13.80 -4.58
C GLN A 36 4.65 12.88 -5.35
N VAL A 37 4.85 11.56 -5.24
CA VAL A 37 3.96 10.55 -5.82
C VAL A 37 2.63 10.56 -5.09
N LEU A 38 2.62 10.49 -3.76
CA LEU A 38 1.41 10.49 -2.94
C LEU A 38 0.55 11.74 -3.16
N ALA A 39 1.17 12.92 -3.29
CA ALA A 39 0.46 14.18 -3.56
C ALA A 39 -0.30 14.20 -4.91
N LYS A 40 0.03 13.29 -5.83
CA LYS A 40 -0.61 13.18 -7.16
C LYS A 40 -1.62 12.03 -7.25
N LEU A 41 -1.63 11.12 -6.29
CA LEU A 41 -2.53 9.97 -6.29
C LEU A 41 -3.94 10.39 -5.82
N PRO A 42 -4.99 9.74 -6.33
CA PRO A 42 -6.34 10.02 -5.88
C PRO A 42 -6.48 9.63 -4.40
N THR A 43 -7.05 10.53 -3.60
CA THR A 43 -7.49 10.23 -2.23
C THR A 43 -8.79 9.42 -2.20
N SER A 44 -9.45 9.25 -3.36
CA SER A 44 -10.82 8.75 -3.50
C SER A 44 -10.82 7.30 -4.01
N GLY A 45 -10.29 6.38 -3.21
CA GLY A 45 -10.08 4.97 -3.59
C GLY A 45 -10.71 3.96 -2.63
N GLY A 46 -11.84 4.28 -1.99
CA GLY A 46 -12.64 3.34 -1.19
C GLY A 46 -12.13 3.07 0.23
N ASP A 47 -10.81 3.03 0.41
CA ASP A 47 -10.14 3.00 1.72
C ASP A 47 -9.09 4.12 1.76
N ASP A 48 -9.10 4.96 2.80
CA ASP A 48 -8.20 6.12 2.97
C ASP A 48 -6.70 5.74 2.99
N ASP A 49 -6.40 4.44 2.97
CA ASP A 49 -5.10 3.81 3.21
C ASP A 49 -4.62 2.93 2.05
N CYS A 50 -5.19 3.07 0.84
CA CYS A 50 -4.79 2.26 -0.32
C CYS A 50 -3.34 2.53 -0.77
N PHE A 51 -2.88 3.78 -0.70
CA PHE A 51 -1.54 4.19 -1.11
C PHE A 51 -0.76 4.70 0.09
N LYS A 52 0.31 4.01 0.47
CA LYS A 52 1.10 4.33 1.67
C LYS A 52 2.58 4.52 1.34
N PRO A 53 3.28 5.40 2.07
CA PRO A 53 4.73 5.36 2.09
C PRO A 53 5.21 4.10 2.84
N GLU A 54 6.24 3.45 2.32
CA GLU A 54 6.91 2.34 2.99
C GLU A 54 8.20 2.82 3.69
N LEU A 55 8.90 1.92 4.40
CA LEU A 55 10.13 2.19 5.14
C LEU A 55 11.15 3.04 4.36
N LEU A 56 11.27 2.81 3.05
CA LEU A 56 12.16 3.54 2.17
C LEU A 56 11.40 4.62 1.39
N GLN A 57 11.98 5.82 1.30
CA GLN A 57 11.40 6.95 0.54
C GLN A 57 11.29 6.70 -0.98
N SER A 58 11.90 5.63 -1.47
CA SER A 58 11.83 5.18 -2.86
C SER A 58 10.82 4.05 -3.07
N PHE A 59 9.94 3.79 -2.12
CA PHE A 59 8.93 2.74 -2.21
C PHE A 59 7.54 3.29 -1.87
N ILE A 60 6.56 2.81 -2.63
CA ILE A 60 5.14 2.97 -2.32
C ILE A 60 4.56 1.58 -2.06
N GLU A 61 3.75 1.47 -1.02
CA GLU A 61 2.90 0.31 -0.76
C GLU A 61 1.50 0.57 -1.32
N VAL A 62 0.95 -0.42 -2.02
CA VAL A 62 -0.42 -0.43 -2.54
C VAL A 62 -1.19 -1.58 -1.93
N ASN A 63 -2.25 -1.26 -1.18
CA ASN A 63 -3.06 -2.24 -0.46
C ASN A 63 -4.44 -2.39 -1.09
N THR A 64 -4.92 -3.63 -1.16
CA THR A 64 -6.35 -3.89 -1.37
C THR A 64 -7.11 -3.72 -0.06
N GLY A 65 -8.44 -3.57 -0.17
CA GLY A 65 -9.32 -3.85 0.96
C GLY A 65 -9.36 -5.36 1.28
N ILE A 66 -10.34 -5.75 2.09
CA ILE A 66 -10.62 -7.16 2.40
C ILE A 66 -11.43 -7.77 1.25
N CYS A 67 -10.85 -8.73 0.55
CA CYS A 67 -11.44 -9.40 -0.60
C CYS A 67 -11.88 -10.84 -0.28
N ARG A 68 -12.89 -11.33 -0.99
CA ARG A 68 -13.32 -12.75 -0.91
C ARG A 68 -12.66 -13.64 -1.96
N THR A 69 -12.34 -13.05 -3.10
CA THR A 69 -11.71 -13.71 -4.25
C THR A 69 -10.58 -12.81 -4.74
N VAL A 70 -9.75 -13.32 -5.64
CA VAL A 70 -8.65 -12.56 -6.27
C VAL A 70 -9.13 -11.64 -7.42
N GLY A 71 -10.45 -11.48 -7.58
CA GLY A 71 -11.09 -11.06 -8.83
C GLY A 71 -11.81 -12.22 -9.49
#